data_AF-A0A946WGS2-F1
#
_entry.id   AF-A0A946WGS2-F1
#
_cell.length_a   1.000
_cell.length_b   1.000
_cell.length_c   1.000
_cell.angle_alpha   90.00
_cell.angle_beta   90.00
_cell.angle_gamma   90.00
#
_symmetry.space_group_name_H-M   'P 1'
#
loop_
_entity.id
_entity.type
_entity.pdbx_description
1 polymer ?
#
loop_
_entity_poly.entity_id
_entity_poly.type
_entity_poly.pdbx_seq_one_letter_code
_entity_poly.pdbx_strand_id
1 'polypeptide(L)'
;MKKEDRPKTKVKKPEPSDYNTNDWIIWAAWADRITFEEIHEKTNKTESDVIKIMRRSIKPSSFRLWRKRVNQKSIKHRKKFIIEREKLKNFKD
;
A
#
# COMPACT_ATOMS: atom_id res chain seq x y z
N MET A 1 28.47 17.47 -7.03
CA MET A 1 27.15 16.80 -6.96
C MET A 1 27.35 15.39 -6.40
N LYS A 2 26.79 15.08 -5.23
CA LYS A 2 26.87 13.73 -4.65
C LYS A 2 26.03 12.79 -5.53
N LYS A 3 26.64 11.76 -6.11
CA LYS A 3 25.90 10.66 -6.75
C LYS A 3 25.19 9.89 -5.64
N GLU A 4 23.88 9.72 -5.77
CA GLU A 4 23.14 8.85 -4.85
C GLU A 4 23.53 7.39 -5.14
N ASP A 5 24.38 6.79 -4.30
CA ASP A 5 24.83 5.39 -4.36
C ASP A 5 23.74 4.37 -3.97
N ARG A 6 22.47 4.79 -3.93
CA ARG A 6 21.38 3.88 -3.58
C ARG A 6 20.92 3.13 -4.83
N PRO A 7 20.81 1.79 -4.77
CA PRO A 7 20.24 1.03 -5.87
C PRO A 7 18.80 1.48 -6.08
N LYS A 8 18.51 2.13 -7.22
CA LYS A 8 17.14 2.44 -7.62
C LYS A 8 16.43 1.12 -7.88
N THR A 9 15.41 0.82 -7.09
CA THR A 9 14.50 -0.28 -7.41
C THR A 9 13.83 0.02 -8.75
N LYS A 10 14.10 -0.80 -9.77
CA LYS A 10 13.47 -0.68 -11.09
C LYS A 10 12.02 -1.19 -11.01
N VAL A 11 11.16 -0.49 -10.28
CA VAL A 11 9.74 -0.79 -10.23
C VAL A 11 9.07 -0.18 -11.46
N LYS A 12 8.24 -0.94 -12.17
CA LYS A 12 7.52 -0.47 -13.37
C LYS A 12 6.59 0.73 -13.08
N LYS A 13 6.18 0.91 -11.83
CA LYS A 13 5.37 2.04 -11.34
C LYS A 13 6.01 2.63 -10.08
N PRO A 14 6.81 3.71 -10.19
CA PRO A 14 7.39 4.37 -9.03
C PRO A 14 6.30 5.05 -8.18
N GLU A 15 6.66 5.44 -6.95
CA GLU A 15 5.79 6.28 -6.11
C GLU A 15 5.53 7.61 -6.83
N PRO A 16 4.26 8.03 -6.98
CA PRO A 16 3.95 9.34 -7.55
C PRO A 16 4.51 10.45 -6.67
N SER A 17 5.09 11.49 -7.29
CA SER A 17 5.70 12.61 -6.55
C SER A 17 4.68 13.54 -5.89
N ASP A 18 3.44 13.57 -6.40
CA ASP A 18 2.36 14.42 -5.89
C ASP A 18 1.32 13.60 -5.13
N TYR A 19 1.29 13.82 -3.82
CA TYR A 19 0.43 13.14 -2.85
C TYR A 19 -1.06 13.46 -3.02
N ASN A 20 -1.42 14.60 -3.64
CA ASN A 20 -2.81 15.01 -3.79
C ASN A 20 -3.48 14.46 -5.06
N THR A 21 -2.76 13.65 -5.83
CA THR A 21 -3.30 13.05 -7.06
C THR A 21 -4.07 11.75 -6.77
N ASN A 22 -5.07 11.47 -7.61
CA ASN A 22 -5.73 10.17 -7.60
C ASN A 22 -4.74 9.02 -7.84
N ASP A 23 -3.67 9.26 -8.61
CA ASP A 23 -2.62 8.27 -8.85
C ASP A 23 -1.87 7.89 -7.57
N TRP A 24 -1.56 8.87 -6.71
CA TRP A 24 -0.97 8.59 -5.40
C TRP A 24 -1.93 7.83 -4.50
N ILE A 25 -3.20 8.22 -4.46
CA ILE A 25 -4.23 7.51 -3.66
C ILE A 25 -4.36 6.05 -4.13
N ILE A 26 -4.38 5.81 -5.44
CA ILE A 26 -4.43 4.45 -6.00
C ILE A 26 -3.15 3.69 -5.64
N TRP A 27 -1.97 4.30 -5.78
CA TRP A 27 -0.70 3.69 -5.43
C TRP A 27 -0.66 3.30 -3.95
N ALA A 28 -1.02 4.22 -3.06
CA ALA A 28 -1.08 4.04 -1.62
C ALA A 28 -2.12 2.99 -1.21
N ALA A 29 -3.31 3.00 -1.81
CA ALA A 29 -4.35 2.01 -1.52
C ALA A 29 -3.95 0.58 -1.92
N TRP A 30 -3.06 0.42 -2.90
CA TRP A 30 -2.49 -0.89 -3.25
C TRP A 30 -1.26 -1.26 -2.42
N ALA A 31 -0.61 -0.30 -1.76
CA ALA A 31 0.56 -0.53 -0.93
C ALA A 31 0.15 -1.14 0.41
N ASP A 32 0.47 -2.42 0.59
CA ASP A 32 0.15 -3.20 1.77
C ASP A 32 0.68 -2.66 3.11
N ARG A 33 1.58 -1.67 3.06
CA ARG A 33 2.19 -1.03 4.24
C ARG A 33 1.63 0.36 4.54
N ILE A 34 0.66 0.84 3.76
CA ILE A 34 0.03 2.14 3.98
C ILE A 34 -1.39 1.92 4.47
N THR A 35 -1.73 2.51 5.61
CA THR A 35 -3.09 2.43 6.18
C THR A 35 -4.01 3.50 5.57
N PHE A 36 -5.32 3.32 5.72
CA PHE A 36 -6.27 4.38 5.35
C PHE A 36 -6.12 5.64 6.21
N GLU A 37 -5.62 5.51 7.44
CA GLU A 37 -5.30 6.65 8.31
C GLU A 37 -4.13 7.46 7.73
N GLU A 38 -3.04 6.81 7.30
CA GLU A 38 -1.91 7.49 6.65
C GLU A 38 -2.31 8.16 5.33
N ILE A 39 -3.22 7.55 4.57
CA ILE A 39 -3.80 8.18 3.37
C ILE A 39 -4.63 9.40 3.75
N HIS A 40 -5.44 9.30 4.81
CA HIS A 40 -6.24 10.41 5.30
C HIS A 40 -5.37 11.57 5.79
N GLU A 41 -4.32 11.31 6.57
CA GLU A 41 -3.39 12.34 7.05
C GLU A 41 -2.71 13.11 5.89
N LYS A 42 -2.37 12.42 4.80
CA LYS A 42 -1.68 13.03 3.65
C LYS A 42 -2.60 13.71 2.65
N THR A 43 -3.82 13.19 2.46
CA THR A 43 -4.71 13.59 1.36
C THR A 43 -6.06 14.14 1.81
N ASN A 44 -6.33 14.08 3.12
CA ASN A 44 -7.61 14.40 3.74
C ASN A 44 -8.78 13.58 3.14
N LYS A 45 -8.50 12.36 2.65
CA LYS A 45 -9.50 11.43 2.10
C LYS A 45 -9.82 10.34 3.09
N THR A 46 -11.11 10.18 3.37
CA THR A 46 -11.60 9.09 4.22
C THR A 46 -11.48 7.75 3.51
N GLU A 47 -11.53 6.64 4.26
CA GLU A 47 -11.59 5.30 3.68
C GLU A 47 -12.70 5.18 2.62
N SER A 48 -13.88 5.75 2.90
CA SER A 48 -15.02 5.77 1.97
C SER A 48 -14.66 6.45 0.65
N ASP A 49 -13.94 7.57 0.70
CA ASP A 49 -13.53 8.30 -0.50
C ASP A 49 -12.46 7.55 -1.28
N VAL A 50 -11.50 6.92 -0.59
CA VAL A 50 -10.51 6.03 -1.23
C VAL A 50 -11.20 4.86 -1.93
N ILE A 51 -12.20 4.23 -1.30
CA ILE A 51 -13.00 3.17 -1.91
C ILE A 51 -13.73 3.66 -3.16
N LYS A 52 -14.33 4.86 -3.13
CA LYS A 52 -15.01 5.46 -4.29
C LYS A 52 -14.03 5.73 -5.43
N ILE A 53 -12.85 6.28 -5.13
CA ILE A 53 -11.78 6.53 -6.11
C ILE A 53 -11.34 5.22 -6.73
N MET A 54 -10.99 4.23 -5.91
CA MET A 54 -10.58 2.91 -6.38
C MET A 54 -11.64 2.23 -7.24
N ARG A 55 -12.92 2.33 -6.87
CA ARG A 55 -14.02 1.74 -7.65
C ARG A 55 -14.15 2.36 -9.05
N ARG A 56 -13.85 3.65 -9.19
CA ARG A 56 -13.91 4.38 -10.47
C ARG A 56 -12.64 4.21 -11.30
N SER A 57 -11.48 4.04 -10.67
CA SER A 57 -10.19 4.09 -11.35
C SER A 57 -9.66 2.74 -11.86
N ILE A 58 -10.13 1.61 -11.33
CA ILE A 58 -9.67 0.27 -11.76
C ILE A 58 -10.82 -0.63 -12.23
N LYS A 59 -10.48 -1.65 -13.02
CA LYS A 59 -11.45 -2.62 -13.53
C LYS A 59 -12.23 -3.29 -12.37
N PRO A 60 -13.53 -3.59 -12.54
CA PRO A 60 -14.36 -4.18 -11.49
C PRO A 60 -13.79 -5.48 -10.89
N SER A 61 -13.16 -6.33 -11.72
CA SER A 61 -12.50 -7.56 -11.26
C SER A 61 -11.30 -7.27 -10.34
N SER A 62 -10.44 -6.33 -10.73
CA SER A 62 -9.31 -5.86 -9.91
C SER A 62 -9.79 -5.21 -8.61
N PHE A 63 -10.89 -4.44 -8.67
CA PHE A 63 -11.48 -3.81 -7.49
C PHE A 63 -12.01 -4.84 -6.49
N ARG A 64 -12.71 -5.89 -6.96
CA ARG A 64 -13.15 -7.00 -6.10
C ARG A 64 -11.98 -7.71 -5.44
N LEU A 65 -10.88 -7.94 -6.17
CA LEU A 65 -9.67 -8.55 -5.62
C LEU A 65 -8.99 -7.64 -4.57
N TRP A 66 -8.95 -6.33 -4.82
CA TRP A 66 -8.47 -5.36 -3.84
C TRP A 66 -9.35 -5.33 -2.59
N ARG A 67 -10.69 -5.26 -2.72
CA ARG A 67 -11.61 -5.34 -1.57
C ARG A 67 -11.45 -6.64 -0.79
N LYS A 68 -11.31 -7.77 -1.48
CA LYS A 68 -11.02 -9.06 -0.84
C LYS A 68 -9.72 -8.96 -0.02
N ARG A 69 -8.65 -8.38 -0.55
CA ARG A 69 -7.38 -8.21 0.18
C ARG A 69 -7.47 -7.21 1.32
N VAL A 70 -8.15 -6.07 1.17
CA VAL A 70 -8.37 -5.11 2.26
C VAL A 70 -9.14 -5.76 3.40
N ASN A 71 -10.20 -6.52 3.09
CA ASN A 71 -11.01 -7.20 4.10
C ASN A 71 -10.32 -8.45 4.69
N GLN A 72 -9.48 -9.15 3.91
CA GLN A 72 -8.77 -10.36 4.36
C GLN A 72 -7.42 -10.06 5.03
N LYS A 73 -6.77 -8.94 4.72
CA LYS A 73 -5.61 -8.43 5.47
C LYS A 73 -6.07 -7.79 6.78
N SER A 74 -6.61 -8.62 7.64
CA SER A 74 -6.59 -8.39 9.08
C SER A 74 -5.15 -8.58 9.57
N ILE A 75 -4.36 -7.51 9.56
CA ILE A 75 -3.14 -7.44 10.40
C ILE A 75 -3.54 -6.99 11.82
N LYS A 76 -4.67 -7.47 12.35
CA LYS A 76 -5.11 -7.16 13.73
C LYS A 76 -4.12 -7.60 14.81
N HIS A 77 -3.06 -8.33 14.46
CA HIS A 77 -1.96 -8.64 15.35
C HIS A 77 -0.62 -8.24 14.73
N ARG A 78 -0.21 -6.97 14.91
CA ARG A 78 1.17 -6.51 14.67
C ARG A 78 2.20 -7.47 15.27
N LYS A 79 1.91 -8.06 16.43
CA LYS A 79 2.70 -9.15 17.05
C LYS A 79 2.80 -10.41 16.19
N LYS A 80 1.71 -10.93 15.61
CA LYS A 80 1.76 -12.13 14.76
C LYS A 80 2.57 -11.88 13.49
N PHE A 81 2.46 -10.68 12.91
CA PHE A 81 3.26 -10.30 11.74
C PHE A 81 4.76 -10.22 12.06
N ILE A 82 5.14 -9.67 13.23
CA ILE A 82 6.54 -9.66 13.69
C ILE A 82 7.03 -11.09 13.92
N ILE A 83 6.27 -11.91 14.64
CA ILE A 83 6.61 -13.31 14.96
C ILE A 83 6.76 -14.16 13.69
N GLU A 84 5.85 -14.04 12.73
CA GLU A 84 5.89 -14.80 11.48
C GLU A 84 7.12 -14.40 10.64
N ARG A 85 7.48 -13.12 10.64
CA ARG A 85 8.72 -12.64 10.00
C ARG A 85 9.99 -13.11 10.69
N GLU A 86 10.00 -13.18 12.02
CA GLU A 86 11.13 -13.73 12.78
C GLU A 86 11.31 -15.22 12.51
N LYS A 87 10.21 -15.99 12.49
CA LYS A 87 10.24 -17.41 12.13
C LYS A 87 10.81 -17.67 10.74
N LEU A 88 10.44 -16.86 9.75
CA LEU A 88 10.97 -16.98 8.38
C LEU A 88 12.47 -16.63 8.26
N LYS A 89 13.02 -15.82 9.16
CA LYS A 89 14.46 -15.53 9.19
C LYS A 89 15.28 -16.69 9.77
N ASN A 90 14.76 -17.34 10.81
CA ASN A 90 15.45 -18.41 11.53
C ASN A 90 15.42 -19.79 10.83
N PHE A 91 14.73 -19.91 9.69
CA PHE A 91 14.67 -21.12 8.87
C PHE A 91 15.72 -21.14 7.73
N LYS A 92 16.63 -20.17 7.71
CA LYS A 92 17.65 -19.98 6.67
C LYS A 92 19.08 -20.29 7.13
N ASP A 93 19.24 -20.93 8.28
CA ASP A 93 20.51 -21.47 8.77
C ASP A 93 20.50 -23.00 8.67
#